data_AF-A0A1T5D6I7-F1
#
_entry.id   AF-A0A1T5D6I7-F1
#
_cell.length_a   1.000
_cell.length_b   1.000
_cell.length_c   1.000
_cell.angle_alpha   90.00
_cell.angle_beta   90.00
_cell.angle_gamma   90.00
#
_symmetry.space_group_name_H-M   'P 1'
#
loop_
_entity.id
_entity.type
_entity.pdbx_description
1 polymer ?
#
loop_
_entity_poly.entity_id
_entity_poly.type
_entity_poly.pdbx_seq_one_letter_code
_entity_poly.pdbx_strand_id
1 'polypeptide(L)'
;MKEIIDDFLKNEKDVANFLDGLVGRYRLNDFVIVDRTTKAFLENRGKEGFEGVHGCMYYCRAKQLYLDFDSVESRLLHQYLDFLWTIMALEEEKVGYILAYHYLEMIKQWAFQLTISSDAPFLFGGTGISPRGENGYKSYKEVKYGIFHDMLPYISEESLVKYTRIFYKYCRDHHKVKHYSLMEYVLERENIFNIDWELEREFVDMLDLFLFRYKAVFTTETLHMYMSGSDREKVISNLVEI
;
A
#
# COMPACT_ATOMS: atom_id res chain seq x y z
N MET A 1 13.35 3.10 2.62
CA MET A 1 12.04 2.52 3.02
C MET A 1 12.18 1.53 4.18
N LYS A 2 13.08 0.54 4.11
CA LYS A 2 13.33 -0.41 5.22
C LYS A 2 13.49 0.26 6.60
N GLU A 3 14.40 1.24 6.72
CA GLU A 3 14.63 1.96 7.99
C GLU A 3 13.37 2.66 8.53
N ILE A 4 12.48 3.12 7.64
CA ILE A 4 11.21 3.74 8.01
C ILE A 4 10.27 2.69 8.60
N ILE A 5 10.22 1.49 8.00
CA ILE A 5 9.45 0.36 8.51
C ILE A 5 10.02 -0.13 9.85
N ASP A 6 11.35 -0.24 9.97
CA ASP A 6 12.01 -0.63 11.23
C ASP A 6 11.65 0.34 12.36
N ASP A 7 11.72 1.65 12.09
CA ASP A 7 11.31 2.67 13.05
C ASP A 7 9.80 2.61 13.35
N PHE A 8 8.96 2.38 12.34
CA PHE A 8 7.51 2.23 12.52
C PHE A 8 7.17 1.06 13.45
N LEU A 9 7.67 -0.14 13.15
CA LEU A 9 7.43 -1.35 13.94
C LEU A 9 7.98 -1.24 15.36
N LYS A 10 9.10 -0.54 15.54
CA LYS A 10 9.68 -0.29 16.88
C LYS A 10 8.81 0.63 17.74
N ASN A 11 8.17 1.63 17.14
CA ASN A 11 7.41 2.65 17.87
C ASN A 11 5.92 2.31 18.02
N GLU A 12 5.36 1.50 17.13
CA GLU A 12 3.94 1.12 17.12
C GLU A 12 3.78 -0.37 17.47
N LYS A 13 4.00 -0.71 18.74
CA LYS A 13 4.05 -2.11 19.20
C LYS A 13 2.80 -2.92 18.93
N ASP A 14 1.61 -2.32 19.09
CA ASP A 14 0.35 -3.01 18.84
C ASP A 14 0.21 -3.40 17.36
N VAL A 15 0.64 -2.51 16.47
CA VAL A 15 0.72 -2.77 15.03
C VAL A 15 1.72 -3.88 14.73
N ALA A 16 2.89 -3.85 15.35
CA ALA A 16 3.89 -4.90 15.16
C ALA A 16 3.35 -6.29 15.57
N ASN A 17 2.65 -6.37 16.71
CA ASN A 17 2.03 -7.62 17.17
C ASN A 17 0.92 -8.10 16.22
N PHE A 18 0.07 -7.18 15.74
CA PHE A 18 -0.96 -7.49 14.75
C PHE A 18 -0.35 -8.07 13.47
N LEU A 19 0.67 -7.40 12.90
CA LEU A 19 1.32 -7.83 11.66
C LEU A 19 2.07 -9.15 11.82
N ASP A 20 2.74 -9.37 12.97
CA ASP A 20 3.39 -10.65 13.28
C ASP A 20 2.40 -11.82 13.27
N GLY A 21 1.19 -11.60 13.82
CA GLY A 21 0.09 -12.55 13.76
C GLY A 21 -0.41 -12.88 12.34
N LEU A 22 -0.11 -12.04 11.34
CA LEU A 22 -0.49 -12.24 9.94
C LEU A 22 0.58 -12.95 9.11
N VAL A 23 1.86 -12.92 9.50
CA VAL A 23 2.97 -13.44 8.68
C VAL A 23 2.73 -14.87 8.21
N GLY A 24 2.23 -15.74 9.10
CA GLY A 24 1.94 -17.14 8.78
C GLY A 24 0.78 -17.38 7.79
N ARG A 25 -0.02 -16.36 7.48
CA ARG A 25 -1.14 -16.45 6.53
C ARG A 25 -0.72 -16.26 5.09
N TYR A 26 0.42 -15.62 4.84
CA TYR A 26 0.86 -15.22 3.52
C TYR A 26 2.21 -15.84 3.16
N ARG A 27 2.47 -15.95 1.87
CA ARG A 27 3.72 -16.42 1.28
C ARG A 27 4.27 -15.36 0.36
N LEU A 28 5.59 -15.39 0.13
CA LEU A 28 6.22 -14.45 -0.80
C LEU A 28 5.60 -14.51 -2.21
N ASN A 29 5.19 -15.71 -2.64
CA ASN A 29 4.50 -15.96 -3.92
C ASN A 29 3.12 -15.34 -4.05
N ASP A 30 2.51 -14.91 -2.94
CA ASP A 30 1.27 -14.15 -2.99
C ASP A 30 1.52 -12.73 -3.51
N PHE A 31 2.72 -12.19 -3.26
CA PHE A 31 3.09 -10.82 -3.63
C PHE A 31 3.89 -10.73 -4.92
N VAL A 32 4.80 -11.68 -5.14
CA VAL A 32 5.82 -11.59 -6.19
C VAL A 32 5.85 -12.85 -7.04
N ILE A 33 6.00 -12.65 -8.33
CA ILE A 33 6.32 -13.68 -9.32
C ILE A 33 7.54 -13.18 -10.11
N VAL A 34 8.42 -14.08 -10.50
CA VAL A 34 9.66 -13.72 -11.21
C VAL A 34 9.83 -14.59 -12.45
N ASP A 35 10.69 -14.21 -13.39
CA ASP A 35 11.17 -15.20 -14.38
C ASP A 35 12.26 -16.11 -13.80
N ARG A 36 12.59 -17.18 -14.53
CA ARG A 36 13.57 -18.17 -14.08
C ARG A 36 14.96 -17.58 -13.83
N THR A 37 15.37 -16.62 -14.65
CA THR A 37 16.68 -15.97 -14.54
C THR A 37 16.76 -15.13 -13.27
N THR A 38 15.71 -14.35 -13.01
CA THR A 38 15.57 -13.51 -11.81
C THR A 38 15.48 -14.38 -10.56
N LYS A 39 14.75 -15.51 -10.60
CA LYS A 39 14.73 -16.49 -9.51
C LYS A 39 16.13 -17.01 -9.19
N ALA A 40 16.84 -17.51 -10.20
CA ALA A 40 18.20 -18.03 -10.02
C ALA A 40 19.15 -16.96 -9.45
N PHE A 41 19.03 -15.71 -9.90
CA PHE A 41 19.80 -14.61 -9.35
C PHE A 41 19.53 -14.35 -7.87
N LEU A 42 18.25 -14.31 -7.47
CA LEU A 42 17.86 -14.08 -6.08
C LEU A 42 18.34 -15.23 -5.18
N GLU A 43 18.21 -16.49 -5.65
CA GLU A 43 18.72 -17.68 -4.97
C GLU A 43 20.26 -17.65 -4.83
N ASN A 44 20.96 -17.19 -5.87
CA ASN A 44 22.43 -17.06 -5.90
C ASN A 44 22.95 -15.77 -5.24
N ARG A 45 22.08 -14.95 -4.64
CA ARG A 45 22.41 -13.67 -3.99
C ARG A 45 23.18 -12.71 -4.90
N GLY A 46 22.80 -12.68 -6.17
CA GLY A 46 23.38 -11.77 -7.17
C GLY A 46 24.84 -12.02 -7.53
N LYS A 47 25.36 -13.23 -7.30
CA LYS A 47 26.72 -13.62 -7.70
C LYS A 47 26.90 -13.78 -9.22
N GLU A 48 25.82 -14.06 -9.95
CA GLU A 48 25.80 -14.12 -11.40
C GLU A 48 25.13 -12.84 -11.93
N GLY A 49 25.80 -12.09 -12.81
CA GLY A 49 25.27 -10.83 -13.33
C GLY A 49 24.35 -11.02 -14.53
N PHE A 50 23.29 -10.24 -14.62
CA PHE A 50 22.51 -10.03 -15.85
C PHE A 50 22.25 -8.55 -16.09
N GLU A 51 21.86 -8.21 -17.33
CA GLU A 51 21.89 -6.84 -17.87
C GLU A 51 20.86 -5.87 -17.26
N GLY A 52 19.88 -6.35 -16.50
CA GLY A 52 18.92 -5.50 -15.78
C GLY A 52 17.59 -6.20 -15.48
N VAL A 53 16.91 -5.75 -14.43
CA VAL A 53 15.58 -6.20 -14.03
C VAL A 53 14.55 -5.15 -14.39
N HIS A 54 13.46 -5.60 -14.98
CA HIS A 54 12.26 -4.81 -15.17
C HIS A 54 11.16 -5.28 -14.22
N GLY A 55 10.44 -4.33 -13.64
CA GLY A 55 9.34 -4.58 -12.74
C GLY A 55 8.00 -4.06 -13.30
N CYS A 56 6.91 -4.79 -13.09
CA CYS A 56 5.55 -4.31 -13.35
C CYS A 56 4.52 -4.99 -12.43
N MET A 57 3.26 -4.59 -12.51
CA MET A 57 2.16 -5.37 -11.92
C MET A 57 1.59 -6.34 -12.94
N TYR A 58 1.18 -7.51 -12.48
CA TYR A 58 0.45 -8.50 -13.23
C TYR A 58 -0.97 -8.61 -12.69
N TYR A 59 -1.96 -8.38 -13.56
CA TYR A 59 -3.36 -8.56 -13.23
C TYR A 59 -3.77 -10.02 -13.45
N CYS A 60 -3.86 -10.77 -12.36
CA CYS A 60 -4.02 -12.22 -12.32
C CYS A 60 -5.27 -12.70 -13.06
N ARG A 61 -6.40 -12.01 -12.91
CA ARG A 61 -7.68 -12.41 -13.51
C ARG A 61 -7.69 -12.23 -15.03
N ALA A 62 -7.17 -11.10 -15.51
CA ALA A 62 -7.08 -10.84 -16.96
C ALA A 62 -5.87 -11.53 -17.61
N LYS A 63 -4.92 -12.01 -16.80
CA LYS A 63 -3.61 -12.52 -17.23
C LYS A 63 -2.85 -11.50 -18.07
N GLN A 64 -2.75 -10.28 -17.56
CA GLN A 64 -2.16 -9.16 -18.29
C GLN A 64 -1.08 -8.47 -17.48
N LEU A 65 0.01 -8.13 -18.15
CA LEU A 65 1.01 -7.19 -17.63
C LEU A 65 0.41 -5.80 -17.68
N TYR A 66 0.39 -5.15 -16.53
CA TYR A 66 -0.12 -3.81 -16.36
C TYR A 66 1.07 -2.87 -16.53
N LEU A 67 1.10 -2.16 -17.67
CA LEU A 67 2.23 -1.37 -18.17
C LEU A 67 1.84 0.07 -18.52
N ASP A 68 0.54 0.37 -18.50
CA ASP A 68 0.00 1.70 -18.74
C ASP A 68 -0.49 2.27 -17.42
N PHE A 69 0.03 3.43 -17.06
CA PHE A 69 -0.13 4.02 -15.74
C PHE A 69 -0.31 5.52 -15.87
N ASP A 70 -1.24 6.08 -15.11
CA ASP A 70 -1.19 7.50 -14.86
C ASP A 70 0.01 7.87 -13.98
N SER A 71 0.24 9.17 -13.80
CA SER A 71 1.41 9.66 -13.05
C SER A 71 1.43 9.26 -11.58
N VAL A 72 0.26 9.06 -10.96
CA VAL A 72 0.13 8.70 -9.54
C VAL A 72 0.37 7.21 -9.38
N GLU A 73 -0.34 6.39 -10.16
CA GLU A 73 -0.21 4.94 -10.16
C GLU A 73 1.22 4.53 -10.49
N SER A 74 1.84 5.14 -11.52
CA SER A 74 3.23 4.87 -11.89
C SER A 74 4.19 5.15 -10.75
N ARG A 75 4.02 6.28 -10.04
CA ARG A 75 4.87 6.62 -8.88
C ARG A 75 4.69 5.61 -7.75
N LEU A 76 3.45 5.30 -7.38
CA LEU A 76 3.15 4.36 -6.29
C LEU A 76 3.67 2.96 -6.61
N LEU A 77 3.53 2.54 -7.87
CA LEU A 77 4.05 1.27 -8.34
C LEU A 77 5.57 1.23 -8.25
N HIS A 78 6.27 2.22 -8.80
CA HIS A 78 7.74 2.23 -8.73
C HIS A 78 8.22 2.20 -7.28
N GLN A 79 7.59 2.95 -6.38
CA GLN A 79 7.89 2.90 -4.94
C GLN A 79 7.70 1.49 -4.35
N TYR A 80 6.65 0.77 -4.73
CA TYR A 80 6.40 -0.58 -4.26
C TYR A 80 7.37 -1.61 -4.86
N LEU A 81 7.64 -1.54 -6.16
CA LEU A 81 8.58 -2.43 -6.84
C LEU A 81 10.01 -2.24 -6.35
N ASP A 82 10.47 -1.00 -6.19
CA ASP A 82 11.78 -0.68 -5.63
C ASP A 82 11.92 -1.21 -4.20
N PHE A 83 10.85 -1.06 -3.42
CA PHE A 83 10.78 -1.63 -2.07
C PHE A 83 10.88 -3.15 -2.11
N LEU A 84 10.03 -3.84 -2.87
CA LEU A 84 10.06 -5.29 -2.99
C LEU A 84 11.41 -5.80 -3.45
N TRP A 85 12.01 -5.19 -4.47
CA TRP A 85 13.33 -5.55 -4.96
C TRP A 85 14.39 -5.45 -3.86
N THR A 86 14.34 -4.36 -3.08
CA THR A 86 15.24 -4.17 -1.93
C THR A 86 15.06 -5.25 -0.87
N ILE A 87 13.81 -5.59 -0.52
CA ILE A 87 13.53 -6.60 0.53
C ILE A 87 13.83 -8.02 0.06
N MET A 88 13.69 -8.32 -1.24
CA MET A 88 14.04 -9.64 -1.78
C MET A 88 15.54 -9.96 -1.63
N ALA A 89 16.41 -8.95 -1.59
CA ALA A 89 17.85 -9.13 -1.39
C ALA A 89 18.23 -9.37 0.09
N LEU A 90 17.31 -9.19 1.03
CA LEU A 90 17.55 -9.33 2.47
C LEU A 90 17.57 -10.81 2.90
N GLU A 91 18.29 -11.11 3.98
CA GLU A 91 18.25 -12.44 4.62
C GLU A 91 17.04 -12.59 5.55
N GLU A 92 16.50 -11.48 6.04
CA GLU A 92 15.36 -11.43 6.92
C GLU A 92 14.07 -12.00 6.29
N GLU A 93 13.10 -12.31 7.16
CA GLU A 93 11.74 -12.69 6.80
C GLU A 93 11.08 -11.55 6.01
N LYS A 94 10.62 -11.83 4.78
CA LYS A 94 10.26 -10.81 3.79
C LYS A 94 8.79 -10.41 3.89
N VAL A 95 7.93 -11.36 4.21
CA VAL A 95 6.47 -11.17 4.23
C VAL A 95 6.11 -10.12 5.27
N GLY A 96 6.70 -10.16 6.47
CA GLY A 96 6.49 -9.19 7.54
C GLY A 96 6.83 -7.76 7.12
N TYR A 97 7.94 -7.55 6.39
CA TYR A 97 8.26 -6.24 5.82
C TYR A 97 7.23 -5.81 4.77
N ILE A 98 6.78 -6.73 3.91
CA ILE A 98 5.78 -6.43 2.88
C ILE A 98 4.42 -6.06 3.50
N LEU A 99 3.99 -6.80 4.52
CA LEU A 99 2.79 -6.50 5.30
C LEU A 99 2.92 -5.13 5.98
N ALA A 100 4.05 -4.87 6.63
CA ALA A 100 4.31 -3.60 7.28
C ALA A 100 4.34 -2.41 6.31
N TYR A 101 4.87 -2.61 5.10
CA TYR A 101 4.84 -1.60 4.03
C TYR A 101 3.40 -1.27 3.65
N HIS A 102 2.59 -2.26 3.29
CA HIS A 102 1.21 -2.02 2.87
C HIS A 102 0.38 -1.39 3.98
N TYR A 103 0.55 -1.86 5.22
CA TYR A 103 -0.15 -1.30 6.38
C TYR A 103 0.27 0.16 6.64
N LEU A 104 1.57 0.45 6.57
CA LEU A 104 2.08 1.81 6.75
C LEU A 104 1.57 2.76 5.65
N GLU A 105 1.60 2.35 4.39
CA GLU A 105 1.11 3.19 3.28
C GLU A 105 -0.40 3.43 3.38
N MET A 106 -1.19 2.42 3.79
CA MET A 106 -2.62 2.57 4.08
C MET A 106 -2.85 3.55 5.24
N ILE A 107 -2.11 3.43 6.35
CA ILE A 107 -2.24 4.38 7.45
C ILE A 107 -1.83 5.80 7.03
N LYS A 108 -0.79 5.97 6.20
CA LYS A 108 -0.40 7.29 5.69
C LYS A 108 -1.51 7.90 4.85
N GLN A 109 -2.16 7.10 4.00
CA GLN A 109 -3.33 7.52 3.23
C GLN A 109 -4.43 8.01 4.17
N TRP A 110 -4.77 7.21 5.18
CA TRP A 110 -5.79 7.56 6.16
C TRP A 110 -5.43 8.83 6.92
N ALA A 111 -4.19 8.92 7.41
CA ALA A 111 -3.72 10.05 8.18
C ALA A 111 -3.67 11.35 7.35
N PHE A 112 -3.33 11.28 6.06
CA PHE A 112 -3.42 12.41 5.14
C PHE A 112 -4.87 12.92 5.03
N GLN A 113 -5.81 11.99 4.85
CA GLN A 113 -7.23 12.32 4.74
C GLN A 113 -7.77 12.97 6.01
N LEU A 114 -7.34 12.48 7.18
CA LEU A 114 -7.75 13.01 8.48
C LEU A 114 -7.11 14.36 8.84
N THR A 115 -5.88 14.61 8.39
CA THR A 115 -5.09 15.74 8.87
C THR A 115 -5.15 16.96 7.93
N ILE A 116 -5.09 16.73 6.61
CA ILE A 116 -4.83 17.79 5.62
C ILE A 116 -5.84 17.84 4.47
N SER A 117 -6.51 16.74 4.13
CA SER A 117 -7.48 16.73 3.01
C SER A 117 -8.64 17.71 3.24
N SER A 118 -9.05 18.39 2.16
CA SER A 118 -10.23 19.27 2.13
C SER A 118 -11.55 18.50 2.23
N ASP A 119 -11.53 17.20 1.93
CA ASP A 119 -12.71 16.36 1.71
C ASP A 119 -12.82 15.21 2.74
N ALA A 120 -12.29 15.41 3.95
CA ALA A 120 -12.29 14.39 5.00
C ALA A 120 -13.74 13.94 5.36
N PRO A 121 -14.09 12.65 5.26
CA PRO A 121 -15.48 12.20 5.30
C PRO A 121 -16.14 12.05 6.70
N PHE A 122 -15.56 12.58 7.79
CA PHE A 122 -15.97 12.20 9.16
C PHE A 122 -16.22 13.32 10.18
N LEU A 123 -16.91 12.94 11.25
CA LEU A 123 -17.09 13.70 12.49
C LEU A 123 -15.86 13.57 13.42
N PHE A 124 -15.45 14.67 14.03
CA PHE A 124 -14.46 14.69 15.11
C PHE A 124 -15.04 15.25 16.43
N GLY A 125 -14.56 14.75 17.57
CA GLY A 125 -15.04 15.10 18.91
C GLY A 125 -14.03 15.77 19.86
N GLY A 126 -12.83 16.17 19.40
CA GLY A 126 -11.77 16.73 20.26
C GLY A 126 -11.31 18.17 19.89
N THR A 127 -10.11 18.57 20.32
CA THR A 127 -9.54 19.93 20.07
C THR A 127 -8.29 19.97 19.17
N GLY A 128 -7.94 18.87 18.50
CA GLY A 128 -6.68 18.72 17.76
C GLY A 128 -6.72 18.86 16.23
N ILE A 129 -7.83 19.29 15.61
CA ILE A 129 -7.92 19.34 14.15
C ILE A 129 -7.16 20.54 13.58
N SER A 130 -6.62 20.39 12.36
CA SER A 130 -6.26 21.52 11.52
C SER A 130 -7.48 22.42 11.22
N PRO A 131 -7.30 23.75 11.06
CA PRO A 131 -8.40 24.68 10.75
C PRO A 131 -9.24 24.33 9.51
N ARG A 132 -8.72 23.52 8.58
CA ARG A 132 -9.46 23.03 7.42
C ARG A 132 -10.40 21.88 7.77
N GLY A 133 -9.96 20.94 8.61
CA GLY A 133 -10.83 19.90 9.13
C GLY A 133 -11.92 20.45 10.06
N GLU A 134 -11.67 21.57 10.77
CA GLU A 134 -12.72 22.29 11.52
C GLU A 134 -13.84 22.85 10.61
N ASN A 135 -13.50 23.34 9.41
CA ASN A 135 -14.50 23.88 8.46
C ASN A 135 -15.32 22.78 7.78
N GLY A 136 -14.70 21.64 7.46
CA GLY A 136 -15.41 20.43 7.04
C GLY A 136 -16.40 19.96 8.11
N TYR A 137 -15.94 19.93 9.37
CA TYR A 137 -16.77 19.57 10.52
C TYR A 137 -17.98 20.50 10.72
N LYS A 138 -17.79 21.83 10.61
CA LYS A 138 -18.89 22.81 10.71
C LYS A 138 -19.93 22.62 9.60
N SER A 139 -19.48 22.55 8.34
CA SER A 139 -20.35 22.35 7.17
C SER A 139 -21.14 21.05 7.27
N TYR A 140 -20.54 20.01 7.86
CA TYR A 140 -21.17 18.71 8.05
C TYR A 140 -22.17 18.68 9.21
N LYS A 141 -21.89 19.37 10.33
CA LYS A 141 -22.84 19.54 11.45
C LYS A 141 -24.13 20.24 11.02
N GLU A 142 -24.03 21.22 10.13
CA GLU A 142 -25.18 21.95 9.58
C GLU A 142 -26.08 21.06 8.70
N VAL A 143 -25.52 20.07 8.01
CA VAL A 143 -26.27 19.08 7.21
C VAL A 143 -26.98 18.03 8.08
N LYS A 144 -26.64 17.92 9.37
CA LYS A 144 -26.94 16.73 10.22
C LYS A 144 -27.87 16.90 11.41
N TYR A 145 -28.69 17.93 11.44
CA TYR A 145 -29.82 17.98 12.37
C TYR A 145 -30.94 16.95 12.06
N GLY A 146 -30.74 16.01 11.13
CA GLY A 146 -31.71 14.97 10.75
C GLY A 146 -31.22 13.53 10.94
N ILE A 147 -31.65 12.90 12.05
CA ILE A 147 -32.05 11.48 12.19
C ILE A 147 -31.01 10.36 11.96
N PHE A 148 -29.88 10.56 11.27
CA PHE A 148 -28.91 9.50 10.92
C PHE A 148 -27.52 9.66 11.57
N HIS A 149 -27.46 10.27 12.75
CA HIS A 149 -26.21 10.46 13.52
C HIS A 149 -25.48 9.13 13.85
N ASP A 150 -26.24 8.07 14.15
CA ASP A 150 -25.68 6.79 14.63
C ASP A 150 -25.10 5.90 13.52
N MET A 151 -25.30 6.28 12.25
CA MET A 151 -24.83 5.49 11.09
C MET A 151 -23.54 6.06 10.50
N LEU A 152 -22.81 6.86 11.27
CA LEU A 152 -21.70 7.66 10.76
C LEU A 152 -20.37 7.12 11.25
N PRO A 153 -19.37 7.04 10.36
CA PRO A 153 -18.05 6.63 10.79
C PRO A 153 -17.49 7.65 11.79
N TYR A 154 -17.12 7.15 12.96
CA TYR A 154 -16.60 7.88 14.12
C TYR A 154 -15.12 7.58 14.32
N ILE A 155 -14.31 8.63 14.44
CA ILE A 155 -12.90 8.54 14.80
C ILE A 155 -12.71 8.95 16.26
N SER A 156 -11.99 8.13 17.03
CA SER A 156 -11.66 8.48 18.42
C SER A 156 -10.61 9.60 18.46
N GLU A 157 -10.61 10.41 19.52
CA GLU A 157 -9.59 11.46 19.68
C GLU A 157 -8.17 10.87 19.78
N GLU A 158 -8.03 9.72 20.46
CA GLU A 158 -6.77 8.98 20.55
C GLU A 158 -6.27 8.54 19.16
N SER A 159 -7.17 7.99 18.34
CA SER A 159 -6.87 7.61 16.96
C SER A 159 -6.44 8.82 16.13
N LEU A 160 -7.14 9.96 16.24
CA LEU A 160 -6.74 11.17 15.51
C LEU A 160 -5.33 11.61 15.91
N VAL A 161 -5.03 11.64 17.21
CA VAL A 161 -3.69 12.01 17.71
C VAL A 161 -2.65 11.03 17.17
N LYS A 162 -2.93 9.72 17.19
CA LYS A 162 -2.06 8.69 16.61
C LYS A 162 -1.80 8.94 15.12
N TYR A 163 -2.85 9.09 14.32
CA TYR A 163 -2.70 9.28 12.87
C TYR A 163 -2.03 10.61 12.54
N THR A 164 -2.32 11.68 13.27
CA THR A 164 -1.63 12.97 13.12
C THR A 164 -0.12 12.82 13.37
N ARG A 165 0.27 12.09 14.43
CA ARG A 165 1.69 11.80 14.71
C ARG A 165 2.34 10.98 13.60
N ILE A 166 1.65 9.93 13.12
CA ILE A 166 2.13 9.09 12.03
C ILE A 166 2.31 9.93 10.76
N PHE A 167 1.36 10.79 10.44
CA PHE A 167 1.43 11.69 9.29
C PHE A 167 2.69 12.56 9.32
N TYR A 168 2.87 13.35 10.39
CA TYR A 168 4.03 14.24 10.47
C TYR A 168 5.36 13.52 10.56
N LYS A 169 5.38 12.30 11.11
CA LYS A 169 6.61 11.52 11.23
C LYS A 169 7.00 10.82 9.92
N TYR A 170 6.02 10.26 9.20
CA TYR A 170 6.27 9.34 8.10
C TYR A 170 5.90 9.87 6.71
N CYS A 171 5.21 11.03 6.61
CA CYS A 171 4.84 11.67 5.34
C CYS A 171 5.79 12.83 5.01
N ARG A 172 7.03 12.51 4.59
CA ARG A 172 8.10 13.49 4.34
C ARG A 172 7.80 14.58 3.29
N ASP A 173 6.82 14.39 2.40
CA ASP A 173 6.49 15.32 1.29
C ASP A 173 4.98 15.60 1.11
N HIS A 174 4.26 15.73 2.21
CA HIS A 174 2.80 15.87 2.18
C HIS A 174 2.23 17.05 1.38
N HIS A 175 3.01 18.10 1.13
CA HIS A 175 2.55 19.23 0.31
C HIS A 175 2.47 18.90 -1.19
N LYS A 176 3.15 17.84 -1.64
CA LYS A 176 3.20 17.42 -3.06
C LYS A 176 2.51 16.08 -3.33
N VAL A 177 2.34 15.27 -2.28
CA VAL A 177 1.81 13.90 -2.39
C VAL A 177 0.42 13.85 -1.74
N LYS A 178 -0.57 13.36 -2.49
CA LYS A 178 -1.96 13.18 -2.03
C LYS A 178 -2.39 11.71 -1.92
N HIS A 179 -1.55 10.80 -2.41
CA HIS A 179 -1.83 9.37 -2.50
C HIS A 179 -0.61 8.61 -1.97
N TYR A 180 -0.82 7.66 -1.08
CA TYR A 180 0.25 6.92 -0.41
C TYR A 180 0.17 5.42 -0.66
N SER A 181 -1.05 4.87 -0.67
CA SER A 181 -1.30 3.44 -0.79
C SER A 181 -1.58 3.04 -2.23
N LEU A 182 -0.66 2.25 -2.83
CA LEU A 182 -0.91 1.62 -4.13
C LEU A 182 -2.16 0.74 -4.08
N MET A 183 -2.31 -0.03 -2.99
CA MET A 183 -3.43 -0.95 -2.77
C MET A 183 -4.77 -0.22 -2.81
N GLU A 184 -4.91 0.88 -2.07
CA GLU A 184 -6.17 1.65 -2.07
C GLU A 184 -6.41 2.32 -3.42
N TYR A 185 -5.35 2.80 -4.08
CA TYR A 185 -5.44 3.44 -5.40
C TYR A 185 -6.00 2.48 -6.46
N VAL A 186 -5.37 1.31 -6.65
CA VAL A 186 -5.75 0.36 -7.70
C VAL A 186 -7.04 -0.40 -7.40
N LEU A 187 -7.46 -0.42 -6.14
CA LEU A 187 -8.75 -0.97 -5.73
C LEU A 187 -9.87 0.08 -5.73
N GLU A 188 -9.57 1.33 -6.07
CA GLU A 188 -10.51 2.47 -6.04
C GLU A 188 -11.16 2.66 -4.64
N ARG A 189 -10.38 2.41 -3.58
CA ARG A 189 -10.79 2.49 -2.17
C ARG A 189 -10.04 3.57 -1.40
N GLU A 190 -9.77 4.67 -2.08
CA GLU A 190 -8.94 5.72 -1.49
C GLU A 190 -9.65 6.47 -0.38
N ASN A 191 -10.98 6.58 -0.43
CA ASN A 191 -11.77 7.24 0.61
C ASN A 191 -12.05 6.28 1.75
N ILE A 192 -11.87 6.74 2.98
CA ILE A 192 -12.26 5.95 4.13
C ILE A 192 -13.79 5.97 4.28
N PHE A 193 -14.39 4.79 4.38
CA PHE A 193 -15.83 4.61 4.57
C PHE A 193 -16.21 4.04 5.94
N ASN A 194 -15.22 3.58 6.72
CA ASN A 194 -15.44 2.81 7.95
C ASN A 194 -14.93 3.50 9.22
N ILE A 195 -15.22 2.86 10.35
CA ILE A 195 -14.91 3.32 11.70
C ILE A 195 -13.52 2.81 12.11
N ASP A 196 -12.76 3.58 12.89
CA ASP A 196 -11.35 3.25 13.24
C ASP A 196 -11.11 1.83 13.77
N TRP A 197 -12.09 1.25 14.49
CA TRP A 197 -11.98 -0.08 15.11
C TRP A 197 -12.03 -1.22 14.10
N GLU A 198 -12.22 -0.92 12.81
CA GLU A 198 -12.20 -1.91 11.73
C GLU A 198 -10.95 -1.81 10.84
N LEU A 199 -9.99 -0.91 11.12
CA LEU A 199 -8.83 -0.69 10.25
C LEU A 199 -8.00 -1.96 10.02
N GLU A 200 -7.73 -2.74 11.06
CA GLU A 200 -6.98 -4.00 10.95
C GLU A 200 -7.71 -5.03 10.09
N ARG A 201 -9.04 -5.08 10.21
CA ARG A 201 -9.88 -5.96 9.40
C ARG A 201 -9.93 -5.50 7.95
N GLU A 202 -10.15 -4.20 7.74
CA GLU A 202 -10.16 -3.58 6.42
C GLU A 202 -8.82 -3.76 5.70
N PHE A 203 -7.70 -3.65 6.42
CA PHE A 203 -6.39 -3.97 5.89
C PHE A 203 -6.33 -5.40 5.34
N VAL A 204 -6.76 -6.39 6.15
CA VAL A 204 -6.74 -7.80 5.73
C VAL A 204 -7.63 -8.01 4.51
N ASP A 205 -8.85 -7.47 4.52
CA ASP A 205 -9.79 -7.63 3.41
C ASP A 205 -9.28 -6.97 2.12
N MET A 206 -8.67 -5.79 2.22
CA MET A 206 -8.07 -5.09 1.08
C MET A 206 -6.82 -5.81 0.58
N LEU A 207 -5.99 -6.30 1.49
CA LEU A 207 -4.79 -7.05 1.15
C LEU A 207 -5.16 -8.34 0.42
N ASP A 208 -6.11 -9.11 0.93
CA ASP A 208 -6.58 -10.35 0.30
C ASP A 208 -7.15 -10.05 -1.10
N LEU A 209 -7.92 -8.97 -1.25
CA LEU A 209 -8.43 -8.54 -2.56
C LEU A 209 -7.32 -8.09 -3.52
N PHE A 210 -6.32 -7.36 -3.01
CA PHE A 210 -5.17 -6.91 -3.77
C PHE A 210 -4.36 -8.10 -4.27
N LEU A 211 -4.02 -9.05 -3.41
CA LEU A 211 -3.24 -10.25 -3.76
C LEU A 211 -4.00 -11.21 -4.68
N PHE A 212 -5.34 -11.25 -4.56
CA PHE A 212 -6.19 -11.98 -5.50
C PHE A 212 -6.14 -11.37 -6.91
N ARG A 213 -6.04 -10.04 -7.01
CA ARG A 213 -6.05 -9.34 -8.30
C ARG A 213 -4.66 -9.17 -8.89
N TYR A 214 -3.67 -8.82 -8.07
CA TYR A 214 -2.41 -8.25 -8.53
C TYR A 214 -1.22 -8.95 -7.89
N LYS A 215 -0.15 -9.08 -8.67
CA LYS A 215 1.17 -9.52 -8.21
C LYS A 215 2.25 -8.67 -8.84
N ALA A 216 3.31 -8.38 -8.10
CA ALA A 216 4.50 -7.78 -8.67
C ALA A 216 5.24 -8.82 -9.52
N VAL A 217 5.70 -8.40 -10.69
CA VAL A 217 6.51 -9.22 -11.59
C VAL A 217 7.88 -8.60 -11.73
N PHE A 218 8.92 -9.42 -11.59
CA PHE A 218 10.29 -9.05 -11.96
C PHE A 218 10.80 -9.97 -13.07
N THR A 219 11.32 -9.38 -14.15
CA THR A 219 11.81 -10.11 -15.31
C THR A 219 13.02 -9.45 -15.93
N THR A 220 13.88 -10.24 -16.56
CA THR A 220 15.00 -9.78 -17.38
C THR A 220 14.56 -9.40 -18.80
N GLU A 221 13.33 -9.75 -19.20
CA GLU A 221 12.77 -9.36 -20.50
C GLU A 221 12.35 -7.88 -20.47
N THR A 222 12.65 -7.15 -21.53
CA THR A 222 12.32 -5.71 -21.60
C THR A 222 10.81 -5.48 -21.65
N LEU A 223 10.31 -4.68 -20.70
CA LEU A 223 8.92 -4.30 -20.62
C LEU A 223 8.68 -2.93 -21.28
N HIS A 224 7.69 -2.85 -22.17
CA HIS A 224 7.25 -1.56 -22.75
C HIS A 224 5.76 -1.58 -23.11
N MET A 225 5.12 -0.41 -23.04
CA MET A 225 3.68 -0.25 -23.28
C MET A 225 3.24 -0.78 -24.66
N TYR A 226 4.09 -0.63 -25.67
CA TYR A 226 3.80 -1.01 -27.06
C TYR A 226 4.23 -2.45 -27.42
N MET A 227 4.54 -3.30 -26.44
CA MET A 227 4.89 -4.71 -26.69
C MET A 227 3.80 -5.43 -27.47
N SER A 228 4.22 -6.26 -28.42
CA SER A 228 3.31 -7.12 -29.16
C SER A 228 2.64 -8.15 -28.24
N GLY A 229 1.47 -8.66 -28.64
CA GLY A 229 0.77 -9.70 -27.89
C GLY A 229 1.63 -10.94 -27.64
N SER A 230 2.40 -11.38 -28.66
CA SER A 230 3.31 -12.52 -28.55
C SER A 230 4.45 -12.29 -27.56
N ASP A 231 5.01 -11.08 -27.50
CA ASP A 231 6.07 -10.77 -26.53
C ASP A 231 5.53 -10.79 -25.10
N ARG A 232 4.33 -10.24 -24.88
CA ARG A 232 3.66 -10.28 -23.57
C ARG A 232 3.37 -11.72 -23.15
N GLU A 233 2.85 -12.54 -24.05
CA GLU A 233 2.59 -13.96 -23.78
C GLU A 233 3.88 -14.72 -23.45
N LYS A 234 4.97 -14.44 -24.16
CA LYS A 234 6.29 -15.02 -23.88
C LYS A 234 6.72 -14.69 -22.44
N VAL A 235 6.67 -13.41 -22.03
CA VAL A 235 7.01 -13.00 -20.66
C VAL A 235 6.15 -13.75 -19.65
N ILE A 236 4.82 -13.71 -19.81
CA ILE A 236 3.86 -14.34 -18.88
C ILE A 236 4.10 -15.85 -18.78
N SER A 237 4.40 -16.53 -19.90
CA SER A 237 4.65 -17.97 -19.93
C SER A 237 5.94 -18.38 -19.22
N ASN A 238 6.88 -17.46 -19.05
CA ASN A 238 8.17 -17.69 -18.40
C ASN A 238 8.16 -17.38 -16.89
N LEU A 239 7.05 -16.82 -16.39
CA LEU A 239 6.90 -16.48 -14.99
C LEU A 239 6.79 -17.74 -14.12
N VAL A 240 7.46 -17.70 -12.97
CA VAL A 240 7.52 -18.77 -11.97
C VAL A 240 7.38 -18.20 -10.57
N GLU A 241 6.83 -19.00 -9.68
CA GLU A 241 6.83 -18.73 -8.24
C GLU A 241 8.28 -18.67 -7.71
N ILE A 242 8.53 -17.70 -6.82
CA ILE A 242 9.81 -17.55 -6.11
C ILE A 242 9.96 -18.61 -5.02
#